data_AF-A0A210QC41-F1
#
_entry.id   AF-A0A210QC41-F1
#
_cell.length_a   1.000
_cell.length_b   1.000
_cell.length_c   1.000
_cell.angle_alpha   90.00
_cell.angle_beta   90.00
_cell.angle_gamma   90.00
#
_symmetry.space_group_name_H-M   'P 1'
#
loop_
_entity.id
_entity.type
_entity.pdbx_description
1 polymer ?
#
loop_
_entity_poly.entity_id
_entity_poly.type
_entity_poly.pdbx_seq_one_letter_code
_entity_poly.pdbx_strand_id
1 'polypeptide(L)'
;MTQEKGYMSVVHELFHALGFSKGLFDKFRDCSHSVEGNCPRRMSRVVREIYGVTRLVTSSVIRHAQEHFGCLTEERFGGPLHVENGVVSSHWSQKLMYGSIMAPKLGMAHQTVVDPLTLAFFEDTGWYKVDYDQAGQYLWGKDTGCKFGFHESCQRDSRFFCKTGNGKSCHYLHKDKGHCKTVDRYCGMVESDQGDQCFLPITNTKVSGLEKYSQSSLCFMSNLTMSGNDFAPLEGMCLQHRCDVKQTLEVKVESSAWIVCPYGHTINVPGYHGYVKCPDSKEAVCPLVEETVDMTTVKDSTTMTPETTTWTETSSVINVSHISTIHIQTTKQEKALSSGCTWKSQLHTFIIILHSTVFMFW
;
A
#
# COMPACT_ATOMS: atom_id res chain seq x y z
N MET A 1 -9.48 6.11 -18.17
CA MET A 1 -9.15 6.03 -16.72
C MET A 1 -10.28 5.26 -16.07
N THR A 2 -10.00 4.14 -15.40
CA THR A 2 -11.05 3.39 -14.67
C THR A 2 -11.52 4.23 -13.48
N GLN A 3 -12.80 4.11 -13.10
CA GLN A 3 -13.43 4.93 -12.04
C GLN A 3 -12.62 4.91 -10.73
N GLU A 4 -12.10 3.75 -10.35
CA GLU A 4 -11.29 3.54 -9.14
C GLU A 4 -9.91 4.21 -9.21
N LYS A 5 -9.29 4.27 -10.40
CA LYS A 5 -8.04 5.02 -10.57
C LYS A 5 -8.26 6.52 -10.45
N GLY A 6 -9.42 7.01 -10.91
CA GLY A 6 -9.82 8.41 -10.73
C GLY A 6 -9.94 8.78 -9.25
N TYR A 7 -10.49 7.90 -8.43
CA TYR A 7 -10.58 8.08 -6.98
C TYR A 7 -9.22 8.28 -6.32
N MET A 8 -8.25 7.39 -6.60
CA MET A 8 -6.91 7.51 -6.02
C MET A 8 -6.21 8.81 -6.45
N SER A 9 -6.42 9.25 -7.69
CA SER A 9 -5.92 10.55 -8.15
C SER A 9 -6.55 11.72 -7.39
N VAL A 10 -7.85 11.67 -7.07
CA VAL A 10 -8.49 12.74 -6.27
C VAL A 10 -7.90 12.80 -4.86
N VAL A 11 -7.68 11.64 -4.22
CA VAL A 11 -7.05 11.59 -2.89
C VAL A 11 -5.62 12.13 -2.94
N HIS A 12 -4.85 11.80 -3.98
CA HIS A 12 -3.50 12.34 -4.22
C HIS A 12 -3.49 13.87 -4.29
N GLU A 13 -4.36 14.46 -5.11
CA GLU A 13 -4.44 15.93 -5.23
C GLU A 13 -4.96 16.59 -3.95
N LEU A 14 -5.86 15.93 -3.23
CA LEU A 14 -6.29 16.41 -1.91
C LEU A 14 -5.11 16.44 -0.93
N PHE A 15 -4.22 15.45 -0.95
CA PHE A 15 -3.04 15.44 -0.08
C PHE A 15 -2.05 16.56 -0.42
N HIS A 16 -1.91 16.92 -1.70
CA HIS A 16 -1.21 18.14 -2.08
C HIS A 16 -1.85 19.39 -1.49
N ALA A 17 -3.18 19.53 -1.61
CA ALA A 17 -3.92 20.66 -1.07
C ALA A 17 -3.84 20.76 0.47
N LEU A 18 -3.77 19.60 1.16
CA LEU A 18 -3.59 19.51 2.60
C LEU A 18 -2.16 19.78 3.07
N GLY A 19 -1.18 19.84 2.17
CA GLY A 19 0.15 20.30 2.54
C GLY A 19 1.32 19.46 2.07
N PHE A 20 1.09 18.34 1.38
CA PHE A 20 2.16 17.59 0.76
C PHE A 20 2.73 18.36 -0.43
N SER A 21 3.54 19.37 -0.14
CA SER A 21 4.07 20.30 -1.12
C SER A 21 5.46 20.76 -0.70
N LYS A 22 6.41 20.68 -1.64
CA LYS A 22 7.79 21.15 -1.41
C LYS A 22 7.85 22.61 -0.95
N GLY A 23 6.91 23.44 -1.40
CA GLY A 23 6.82 24.86 -1.05
C GLY A 23 6.41 25.12 0.41
N LEU A 24 6.01 24.06 1.13
CA LEU A 24 5.54 24.12 2.51
C LEU A 24 6.49 23.44 3.50
N PHE A 25 7.56 22.80 3.04
CA PHE A 25 8.52 22.11 3.90
C PHE A 25 9.17 23.05 4.93
N ASP A 26 9.34 24.33 4.58
CA ASP A 26 9.88 25.33 5.51
C ASP A 26 8.81 25.84 6.52
N LYS A 27 7.54 25.48 6.37
CA LYS A 27 6.42 25.90 7.23
C LYS A 27 6.06 24.86 8.30
N PHE A 28 6.73 23.72 8.32
CA PHE A 28 6.47 22.67 9.29
C PHE A 28 6.72 23.17 10.71
N ARG A 29 5.92 22.67 11.63
CA ARG A 29 5.97 23.03 13.03
C ARG A 29 6.55 21.89 13.84
N ASP A 30 7.23 22.22 14.93
CA ASP A 30 7.73 21.24 15.88
C ASP A 30 6.80 21.19 17.09
N CYS A 31 6.00 20.13 17.18
CA CYS A 31 5.05 19.93 18.28
C CYS A 31 5.58 19.01 19.39
N SER A 32 6.83 18.54 19.30
CA SER A 32 7.38 17.50 20.18
C SER A 32 7.37 17.87 21.68
N HIS A 33 7.35 19.17 21.99
CA HIS A 33 7.36 19.70 23.36
C HIS A 33 6.17 20.63 23.67
N SER A 34 5.15 20.66 22.81
CA SER A 34 4.03 21.60 22.94
C SER A 34 2.88 20.98 23.76
N VAL A 35 2.60 21.57 24.93
CA VAL A 35 1.50 21.15 25.82
C VAL A 35 0.19 21.88 25.48
N GLU A 36 0.24 22.98 24.72
CA GLU A 36 -0.90 23.90 24.50
C GLU A 36 -1.15 24.25 23.03
N GLY A 37 -0.67 23.43 22.08
CA GLY A 37 -0.95 23.58 20.64
C GLY A 37 -0.19 24.72 19.95
N ASN A 38 0.59 25.52 20.66
CA ASN A 38 1.49 26.51 20.07
C ASN A 38 2.82 25.87 19.66
N CYS A 39 2.83 25.19 18.51
CA CYS A 39 4.04 24.56 17.99
C CYS A 39 4.92 25.58 17.25
N PRO A 40 6.16 25.84 17.70
CA PRO A 40 7.08 26.74 17.00
C PRO A 40 7.39 26.22 15.60
N ARG A 41 7.79 27.14 14.72
CA ARG A 41 8.28 26.78 13.38
C ARG A 41 9.56 25.94 13.52
N ARG A 42 9.64 24.83 12.78
CA ARG A 42 10.84 23.99 12.75
C ARG A 42 12.00 24.77 12.13
N MET A 43 13.07 24.96 12.91
CA MET A 43 14.27 25.71 12.46
C MET A 43 15.25 24.83 11.67
N SER A 44 15.22 23.51 11.90
CA SER A 44 16.08 22.56 11.22
C SER A 44 15.60 22.32 9.79
N ARG A 45 16.53 22.41 8.81
CA ARG A 45 16.24 22.02 7.43
C ARG A 45 15.74 20.57 7.41
N VAL A 46 14.56 20.35 6.85
CA VAL A 46 13.87 19.04 6.85
C VAL A 46 14.26 18.12 5.70
N VAL A 47 15.01 18.63 4.72
CA VAL A 47 15.50 17.83 3.59
C VAL A 47 17.01 17.63 3.69
N ARG A 48 17.48 16.39 3.55
CA ARG A 48 18.90 16.01 3.50
C ARG A 48 19.15 14.99 2.40
N GLU A 49 20.35 14.99 1.86
CA GLU A 49 20.82 13.88 1.03
C GLU A 49 21.53 12.86 1.92
N ILE A 50 21.14 11.58 1.80
CA ILE A 50 21.70 10.46 2.56
C ILE A 50 21.90 9.32 1.58
N TYR A 51 23.14 8.87 1.44
CA TYR A 51 23.56 7.86 0.45
C TYR A 51 23.12 8.18 -0.99
N GLY A 52 23.20 9.47 -1.39
CA GLY A 52 22.80 9.92 -2.73
C GLY A 52 21.28 9.93 -2.96
N VAL A 53 20.47 9.74 -1.90
CA VAL A 53 19.01 9.86 -1.95
C VAL A 53 18.60 11.10 -1.16
N THR A 54 17.88 12.01 -1.81
CA THR A 54 17.25 13.14 -1.13
C THR A 54 16.07 12.65 -0.30
N ARG A 55 16.09 12.94 1.00
CA ARG A 55 15.13 12.45 2.00
C ARG A 55 14.54 13.59 2.81
N LEU A 56 13.27 13.43 3.17
CA LEU A 56 12.62 14.19 4.23
C LEU A 56 12.97 13.53 5.57
N VAL A 57 13.62 14.29 6.46
CA VAL A 57 14.24 13.81 7.70
C VAL A 57 13.59 14.42 8.94
N THR A 58 12.26 14.33 8.99
CA THR A 58 11.45 14.70 10.15
C THR A 58 11.24 13.49 11.07
N SER A 59 10.83 13.73 12.30
CA SER A 59 10.84 12.76 13.42
C SER A 59 10.04 11.49 13.12
N SER A 60 8.75 11.62 12.85
CA SER A 60 7.86 10.49 12.58
C SER A 60 8.18 9.86 11.22
N VAL A 61 8.54 10.66 10.22
CA VAL A 61 8.95 10.16 8.91
C VAL A 61 10.22 9.30 9.00
N ILE A 62 11.21 9.69 9.81
CA ILE A 62 12.39 8.85 10.08
C ILE A 62 11.97 7.55 10.75
N ARG A 63 11.18 7.63 11.83
CA ARG A 63 10.74 6.45 12.58
C ARG A 63 10.03 5.44 11.67
N HIS A 64 9.02 5.88 10.92
CA HIS A 64 8.27 5.01 10.03
C HIS A 64 9.08 4.51 8.82
N ALA A 65 10.02 5.31 8.29
CA ALA A 65 10.91 4.83 7.23
C ALA A 65 11.90 3.78 7.75
N GLN A 66 12.49 4.00 8.93
CA GLN A 66 13.39 3.03 9.56
C GLN A 66 12.68 1.70 9.87
N GLU A 67 11.47 1.77 10.45
CA GLU A 67 10.62 0.61 10.72
C GLU A 67 10.24 -0.12 9.43
N HIS A 68 9.74 0.59 8.41
CA HIS A 68 9.28 -0.03 7.16
C HIS A 68 10.41 -0.70 6.39
N PHE A 69 11.52 0.01 6.15
CA PHE A 69 12.64 -0.54 5.37
C PHE A 69 13.55 -1.45 6.20
N GLY A 70 13.40 -1.51 7.53
CA GLY A 70 14.32 -2.23 8.42
C GLY A 70 15.72 -1.60 8.48
N CYS A 71 15.83 -0.28 8.34
CA CYS A 71 17.10 0.46 8.30
C CYS A 71 17.37 1.19 9.63
N LEU A 72 17.62 0.45 10.70
CA LEU A 72 17.85 1.02 12.04
C LEU A 72 19.26 1.61 12.23
N THR A 73 20.21 1.27 11.35
CA THR A 73 21.62 1.69 11.48
C THR A 73 21.88 3.13 11.02
N GLU A 74 20.94 3.75 10.30
CA GLU A 74 21.07 5.11 9.79
C GLU A 74 20.06 6.01 10.50
N GLU A 75 20.55 6.81 11.45
CA GLU A 75 19.74 7.65 12.35
C GLU A 75 18.80 8.60 11.59
N ARG A 76 19.21 9.06 10.40
CA ARG A 76 18.45 10.02 9.60
C ARG A 76 17.75 9.38 8.40
N PHE A 77 17.55 8.07 8.40
CA PHE A 77 16.90 7.36 7.30
C PHE A 77 15.42 7.73 7.18
N GLY A 78 15.14 8.85 6.51
CA GLY A 78 13.80 9.38 6.31
C GLY A 78 13.18 9.04 4.96
N GLY A 79 12.03 9.63 4.68
CA GLY A 79 11.21 9.36 3.48
C GLY A 79 11.90 9.83 2.20
N PRO A 80 12.12 8.97 1.20
CA PRO A 80 12.80 9.34 -0.04
C PRO A 80 11.93 10.24 -0.91
N LEU A 81 12.43 11.42 -1.25
CA LEU A 81 11.74 12.39 -2.09
C LEU A 81 12.06 12.15 -3.57
N HIS A 82 11.09 12.40 -4.43
CA HIS A 82 11.33 12.44 -5.85
C HIS A 82 12.12 13.70 -6.22
N VAL A 83 13.09 13.53 -7.12
CA VAL A 83 13.94 14.60 -7.63
C VAL A 83 13.82 14.57 -9.15
N GLU A 84 13.35 15.68 -9.72
CA GLU A 84 13.21 15.87 -11.15
C GLU A 84 14.17 16.99 -11.56
N ASN A 85 15.08 16.70 -12.50
CA ASN A 85 16.08 17.66 -12.99
C ASN A 85 16.91 18.32 -11.88
N GLY A 86 17.27 17.56 -10.84
CA GLY A 86 18.03 18.05 -9.68
C GLY A 86 17.20 18.86 -8.67
N VAL A 87 15.90 19.01 -8.89
CA VAL A 87 14.99 19.74 -8.01
C VAL A 87 14.07 18.78 -7.28
N VAL A 88 14.00 18.91 -5.96
CA VAL A 88 13.03 18.17 -5.13
C VAL A 88 11.62 18.50 -5.59
N SER A 89 10.78 17.47 -5.77
CA SER A 89 9.36 17.63 -6.09
C SER A 89 8.49 17.54 -4.84
N SER A 90 7.17 17.59 -5.03
CA SER A 90 6.17 17.38 -3.98
C SER A 90 5.75 15.92 -3.86
N HIS A 91 6.61 14.96 -4.21
CA HIS A 91 6.26 13.53 -4.21
C HIS A 91 7.30 12.68 -3.52
N TRP A 92 6.89 11.49 -3.08
CA TRP A 92 7.83 10.44 -2.76
C TRP A 92 8.51 9.89 -4.02
N SER A 93 9.72 9.36 -3.88
CA SER A 93 10.47 8.77 -4.98
C SER A 93 9.70 7.61 -5.62
N GLN A 94 9.38 7.71 -6.92
CA GLN A 94 8.69 6.65 -7.68
C GLN A 94 9.36 5.27 -7.53
N LYS A 95 10.70 5.23 -7.50
CA LYS A 95 11.47 4.00 -7.39
C LYS A 95 11.45 3.42 -5.97
N LEU A 96 11.62 4.28 -4.97
CA LEU A 96 11.79 3.83 -3.58
C LEU A 96 10.47 3.71 -2.83
N MET A 97 9.40 4.33 -3.33
CA MET A 97 8.07 4.30 -2.75
C MET A 97 6.99 3.96 -3.80
N TYR A 98 7.25 2.95 -4.64
CA TYR A 98 6.27 2.48 -5.61
C TYR A 98 5.00 1.97 -4.91
N GLY A 99 3.82 2.30 -5.45
CA GLY A 99 2.53 1.99 -4.84
C GLY A 99 2.06 2.94 -3.72
N SER A 100 2.88 3.92 -3.31
CA SER A 100 2.41 4.97 -2.42
C SER A 100 1.42 5.91 -3.12
N ILE A 101 0.40 6.38 -2.40
CA ILE A 101 -0.52 7.41 -2.86
C ILE A 101 0.19 8.71 -3.23
N MET A 102 1.35 9.03 -2.65
CA MET A 102 2.11 10.25 -2.95
C MET A 102 3.31 10.02 -3.87
N ALA A 103 3.37 8.88 -4.58
CA ALA A 103 4.29 8.70 -5.70
C ALA A 103 3.84 9.52 -6.93
N PRO A 104 4.74 10.02 -7.79
CA PRO A 104 4.38 10.87 -8.92
C PRO A 104 3.57 10.15 -10.00
N LYS A 105 3.66 8.82 -10.08
CA LYS A 105 2.84 7.99 -10.97
C LYS A 105 2.10 6.92 -10.17
N LEU A 106 0.76 7.04 -10.16
CA LEU A 106 -0.14 6.06 -9.58
C LEU A 106 -0.29 4.80 -10.45
N GLY A 107 -0.34 3.65 -9.79
CA GLY A 107 -0.58 2.33 -10.38
C GLY A 107 -2.06 2.10 -10.67
N MET A 108 -2.50 0.84 -10.58
CA MET A 108 -3.92 0.50 -10.48
C MET A 108 -4.43 0.81 -9.06
N ALA A 109 -5.75 0.96 -8.90
CA ALA A 109 -6.33 1.34 -7.61
C ALA A 109 -5.97 0.36 -6.47
N HIS A 110 -6.02 -0.94 -6.73
CA HIS A 110 -5.66 -1.99 -5.75
C HIS A 110 -4.15 -2.12 -5.47
N GLN A 111 -3.32 -1.29 -6.11
CA GLN A 111 -1.87 -1.23 -5.95
C GLN A 111 -1.42 0.09 -5.29
N THR A 112 -2.33 1.04 -5.15
CA THR A 112 -2.08 2.36 -4.58
C THR A 112 -2.68 2.43 -3.18
N VAL A 113 -1.84 2.74 -2.20
CA VAL A 113 -2.24 2.78 -0.79
C VAL A 113 -1.81 4.09 -0.14
N VAL A 114 -2.58 4.54 0.86
CA VAL A 114 -2.11 5.55 1.80
C VAL A 114 -1.17 4.88 2.78
N ASP A 115 0.12 5.06 2.56
CA ASP A 115 1.18 4.39 3.32
C ASP A 115 1.51 5.10 4.65
N PRO A 116 2.12 4.39 5.61
CA PRO A 116 2.50 4.97 6.90
C PRO A 116 3.45 6.18 6.82
N LEU A 117 4.32 6.27 5.80
CA LEU A 117 5.25 7.39 5.66
C LEU A 117 4.52 8.66 5.20
N THR A 118 3.50 8.52 4.33
CA THR A 118 2.60 9.62 3.97
C THR A 118 1.81 10.12 5.17
N LEU A 119 1.33 9.22 6.02
CA LEU A 119 0.66 9.58 7.27
C LEU A 119 1.63 10.30 8.23
N ALA A 120 2.84 9.78 8.38
CA ALA A 120 3.89 10.40 9.19
C ALA A 120 4.32 11.79 8.69
N PHE A 121 4.29 12.00 7.37
CA PHE A 121 4.49 13.33 6.80
C PHE A 121 3.47 14.32 7.36
N PHE A 122 2.18 13.97 7.36
CA PHE A 122 1.13 14.85 7.86
C PHE A 122 1.24 15.11 9.36
N GLU A 123 1.63 14.11 10.16
CA GLU A 123 1.94 14.30 11.58
C GLU A 123 3.08 15.32 11.76
N ASP A 124 4.19 15.13 11.05
CA ASP A 124 5.39 15.98 11.14
C ASP A 124 5.20 17.40 10.58
N THR A 125 4.11 17.68 9.84
CA THR A 125 3.75 19.08 9.51
C THR A 125 3.40 19.88 10.75
N GLY A 126 2.89 19.21 11.79
CA GLY A 126 2.31 19.81 12.99
C GLY A 126 0.94 20.45 12.77
N TRP A 127 0.25 20.15 11.67
CA TRP A 127 -1.11 20.65 11.37
C TRP A 127 -2.20 19.62 11.65
N TYR A 128 -1.84 18.34 11.69
CA TYR A 128 -2.77 17.23 11.76
C TYR A 128 -2.39 16.26 12.87
N LYS A 129 -3.41 15.67 13.48
CA LYS A 129 -3.25 14.40 14.19
C LYS A 129 -3.65 13.28 13.24
N VAL A 130 -2.89 12.19 13.30
CA VAL A 130 -2.97 11.12 12.31
C VAL A 130 -3.27 9.81 13.02
N ASP A 131 -4.24 9.08 12.47
CA ASP A 131 -4.54 7.71 12.87
C ASP A 131 -3.80 6.73 11.93
N TYR A 132 -2.79 6.05 12.47
CA TYR A 132 -1.97 5.11 11.71
C TYR A 132 -2.67 3.79 11.40
N ASP A 133 -3.77 3.46 12.10
CA ASP A 133 -4.53 2.23 11.85
C ASP A 133 -5.27 2.30 10.50
N GLN A 134 -5.41 3.50 9.93
CA GLN A 134 -5.96 3.72 8.59
C GLN A 134 -4.93 3.57 7.47
N ALA A 135 -3.66 3.32 7.78
CA ALA A 135 -2.66 3.06 6.76
C ALA A 135 -2.99 1.77 6.01
N GLY A 136 -2.88 1.82 4.68
CA GLY A 136 -2.94 0.61 3.87
C GLY A 136 -1.69 -0.24 4.08
N GLN A 137 -1.84 -1.56 3.92
CA GLN A 137 -0.70 -2.48 3.97
C GLN A 137 0.30 -2.12 2.86
N TYR A 138 1.47 -1.62 3.27
CA TYR A 138 2.52 -1.22 2.35
C TYR A 138 3.66 -2.23 2.38
N LEU A 139 3.96 -2.85 1.23
CA LEU A 139 4.96 -3.93 1.14
C LEU A 139 6.23 -3.54 0.37
N TRP A 140 6.16 -2.52 -0.49
CA TRP A 140 7.27 -2.13 -1.36
C TRP A 140 8.51 -1.71 -0.55
N GLY A 141 9.62 -2.42 -0.73
CA GLY A 141 10.87 -2.17 0.00
C GLY A 141 10.85 -2.57 1.48
N LYS A 142 9.79 -3.20 1.96
CA LYS A 142 9.69 -3.60 3.36
C LYS A 142 10.82 -4.58 3.73
N ASP A 143 11.49 -4.33 4.84
CA ASP A 143 12.57 -5.16 5.42
C ASP A 143 13.78 -5.41 4.50
N THR A 144 14.05 -4.49 3.58
CA THR A 144 15.16 -4.63 2.60
C THR A 144 16.46 -3.95 3.02
N GLY A 145 16.44 -3.20 4.12
CA GLY A 145 17.56 -2.46 4.67
C GLY A 145 17.87 -1.15 3.94
N CYS A 146 18.93 -0.48 4.41
CA CYS A 146 19.28 0.88 4.00
C CYS A 146 19.67 1.04 2.52
N LYS A 147 20.03 -0.07 1.84
CA LYS A 147 20.54 -0.09 0.46
C LYS A 147 19.44 -0.39 -0.58
N PHE A 148 18.18 -0.38 -0.18
CA PHE A 148 17.08 -0.60 -1.10
C PHE A 148 17.07 0.40 -2.26
N GLY A 149 16.89 -0.11 -3.48
CA GLY A 149 16.93 0.66 -4.73
C GLY A 149 18.33 1.08 -5.19
N PHE A 150 19.40 0.59 -4.55
CA PHE A 150 20.77 0.72 -5.05
C PHE A 150 21.09 -0.38 -6.05
N HIS A 151 22.21 -0.23 -6.76
CA HIS A 151 22.62 -1.12 -7.84
C HIS A 151 22.54 -2.60 -7.47
N GLU A 152 23.07 -2.99 -6.31
CA GLU A 152 23.09 -4.39 -5.86
C GLU A 152 21.68 -4.94 -5.61
N SER A 153 20.77 -4.10 -5.10
CA SER A 153 19.38 -4.48 -4.85
C SER A 153 18.57 -4.70 -6.14
N CYS A 154 18.97 -4.04 -7.23
CA CYS A 154 18.30 -4.15 -8.53
C CYS A 154 18.92 -5.21 -9.45
N GLN A 155 20.19 -5.60 -9.21
CA GLN A 155 20.87 -6.63 -10.00
C GLN A 155 20.53 -8.06 -9.57
N ARG A 156 20.17 -8.25 -8.30
CA ARG A 156 19.72 -9.55 -7.80
C ARG A 156 18.27 -9.79 -8.23
N ASP A 157 17.94 -11.06 -8.47
CA ASP A 157 16.54 -11.45 -8.58
C ASP A 157 15.87 -11.11 -7.25
N SER A 158 14.89 -10.21 -7.28
CA SER A 158 14.25 -9.65 -6.10
C SER A 158 12.76 -9.55 -6.33
N ARG A 159 11.97 -9.70 -5.28
CA ARG A 159 10.51 -9.54 -5.35
C ARG A 159 10.03 -8.15 -5.83
N PHE A 160 10.89 -7.13 -5.81
CA PHE A 160 10.52 -5.74 -6.09
C PHE A 160 10.98 -5.27 -7.47
N PHE A 161 12.21 -5.58 -7.85
CA PHE A 161 12.79 -5.12 -9.11
C PHE A 161 12.83 -6.24 -10.15
N CYS A 162 12.61 -5.86 -11.41
CA CYS A 162 12.68 -6.74 -12.56
C CYS A 162 13.78 -6.30 -13.53
N LYS A 163 14.21 -7.22 -14.39
CA LYS A 163 15.10 -6.94 -15.53
C LYS A 163 14.26 -6.86 -16.81
N THR A 164 14.69 -6.00 -17.75
CA THR A 164 14.02 -5.87 -19.04
C THR A 164 13.99 -7.22 -19.74
N GLY A 165 12.80 -7.66 -20.13
CA GLY A 165 12.54 -8.89 -20.87
C GLY A 165 11.29 -8.71 -21.72
N ASN A 166 11.13 -9.57 -22.74
CA ASN A 166 10.03 -9.47 -23.70
C ASN A 166 8.71 -10.04 -23.16
N GLY A 167 8.75 -10.83 -22.08
CA GLY A 167 7.59 -11.48 -21.48
C GLY A 167 6.89 -10.65 -20.40
N LYS A 168 5.67 -11.07 -20.04
CA LYS A 168 4.98 -10.51 -18.87
C LYS A 168 5.59 -11.06 -17.59
N SER A 169 5.67 -10.23 -16.55
CA SER A 169 6.12 -10.59 -15.21
C SER A 169 5.01 -10.34 -14.20
N CYS A 170 5.14 -10.92 -13.01
CA CYS A 170 4.22 -10.65 -11.91
C CYS A 170 4.56 -9.32 -11.23
N HIS A 171 3.53 -8.50 -10.99
CA HIS A 171 3.65 -7.37 -10.10
C HIS A 171 4.02 -7.85 -8.67
N TYR A 172 4.72 -7.03 -7.88
CA TYR A 172 5.23 -7.45 -6.54
C TYR A 172 4.12 -7.87 -5.56
N LEU A 173 2.88 -7.44 -5.80
CA LEU A 173 1.69 -7.85 -5.05
C LEU A 173 1.09 -9.18 -5.53
N HIS A 174 1.63 -9.78 -6.59
CA HIS A 174 1.13 -10.97 -7.26
C HIS A 174 -0.33 -10.89 -7.77
N LYS A 175 -0.97 -9.72 -7.74
CA LYS A 175 -2.37 -9.56 -8.19
C LYS A 175 -2.52 -9.45 -9.70
N ASP A 176 -1.43 -9.11 -10.40
CA ASP A 176 -1.47 -8.71 -11.79
C ASP A 176 -0.24 -9.21 -12.55
N LYS A 177 -0.44 -9.50 -13.84
CA LYS A 177 0.68 -9.52 -14.79
C LYS A 177 0.95 -8.11 -15.31
N GLY A 178 2.17 -7.90 -15.78
CA GLY A 178 2.59 -6.63 -16.36
C GLY A 178 3.93 -6.70 -17.05
N HIS A 179 4.41 -5.56 -17.52
CA HIS A 179 5.69 -5.47 -18.21
C HIS A 179 6.76 -4.84 -17.33
N CYS A 180 7.98 -5.34 -17.44
CA CYS A 180 9.11 -4.72 -16.76
C CYS A 180 9.48 -3.40 -17.42
N LYS A 181 9.32 -2.30 -16.70
CA LYS A 181 9.69 -0.98 -17.16
C LYS A 181 10.94 -0.48 -16.44
N THR A 182 11.95 -0.14 -17.23
CA THR A 182 13.18 0.47 -16.74
C THR A 182 12.89 1.85 -16.12
N VAL A 183 13.32 2.05 -14.88
CA VAL A 183 13.15 3.30 -14.11
C VAL A 183 14.43 4.11 -14.11
N ASP A 184 15.58 3.42 -14.03
CA ASP A 184 16.91 4.00 -14.18
C ASP A 184 17.86 2.99 -14.84
N ARG A 185 19.16 3.29 -14.90
CA ARG A 185 20.17 2.42 -15.53
C ARG A 185 20.20 0.98 -14.96
N TYR A 186 19.80 0.79 -13.70
CA TYR A 186 20.01 -0.46 -12.98
C TYR A 186 18.71 -1.16 -12.59
N CYS A 187 17.62 -0.42 -12.43
CA CYS A 187 16.38 -0.92 -11.83
C CYS A 187 15.23 -0.87 -12.83
N GLY A 188 14.53 -2.00 -13.00
CA GLY A 188 13.21 -2.07 -13.60
C GLY A 188 12.15 -2.36 -12.55
N MET A 189 10.92 -1.90 -12.78
CA MET A 189 9.74 -2.22 -11.97
C MET A 189 8.62 -2.74 -12.87
N VAL A 190 7.85 -3.70 -12.40
CA VAL A 190 6.73 -4.24 -13.19
C VAL A 190 5.58 -3.24 -13.16
N GLU A 191 5.17 -2.71 -14.31
CA GLU A 191 3.94 -1.95 -14.47
C GLU A 191 2.83 -2.88 -14.98
N SER A 192 1.71 -2.95 -14.27
CA SER A 192 0.60 -3.85 -14.61
C SER A 192 -0.18 -3.42 -15.83
N ASP A 193 -0.63 -4.41 -16.60
CA ASP A 193 -1.47 -4.22 -17.78
C ASP A 193 -2.95 -4.22 -17.41
N GLN A 194 -3.74 -3.43 -18.14
CA GLN A 194 -5.18 -3.45 -17.97
C GLN A 194 -5.76 -4.74 -18.58
N GLY A 195 -6.50 -5.52 -17.78
CA GLY A 195 -7.08 -6.80 -18.19
C GLY A 195 -6.29 -8.03 -17.71
N ASP A 196 -5.12 -7.83 -17.11
CA ASP A 196 -4.29 -8.91 -16.55
C ASP A 196 -4.34 -9.00 -15.02
N GLN A 197 -5.40 -8.48 -14.41
CA GLN A 197 -5.74 -8.68 -12.99
C GLN A 197 -6.11 -10.15 -12.78
N CYS A 198 -5.21 -10.96 -12.22
CA CYS A 198 -5.46 -12.39 -11.98
C CYS A 198 -6.68 -12.62 -11.06
N PHE A 199 -6.92 -11.68 -10.13
CA PHE A 199 -8.00 -11.76 -9.15
C PHE A 199 -9.40 -11.43 -9.71
N LEU A 200 -9.51 -10.94 -10.94
CA LEU A 200 -10.78 -10.59 -11.56
C LEU A 200 -11.20 -11.68 -12.58
N PRO A 201 -12.44 -12.20 -12.53
CA PRO A 201 -12.94 -13.11 -13.54
C PRO A 201 -12.91 -12.46 -14.93
N ILE A 202 -12.23 -13.08 -15.89
CA ILE A 202 -12.24 -12.60 -17.28
C ILE A 202 -13.50 -13.08 -18.00
N THR A 203 -14.19 -12.15 -18.67
CA THR A 203 -15.40 -12.42 -19.47
C THR A 203 -15.13 -12.78 -20.93
N ASN A 204 -13.89 -12.66 -21.42
CA ASN A 204 -13.51 -12.89 -22.82
C ASN A 204 -12.45 -14.01 -23.02
N THR A 205 -12.72 -14.86 -24.02
CA THR A 205 -12.20 -16.21 -24.25
C THR A 205 -10.86 -16.29 -25.01
N LYS A 206 -9.80 -15.65 -24.51
CA LYS A 206 -8.41 -15.93 -24.96
C LYS A 206 -7.44 -16.05 -23.78
N VAL A 207 -7.87 -16.79 -22.77
CA VAL A 207 -7.00 -17.19 -21.67
C VAL A 207 -6.17 -18.38 -22.15
N SER A 208 -4.84 -18.32 -21.99
CA SER A 208 -3.97 -19.48 -22.18
C SER A 208 -4.55 -20.64 -21.39
N GLY A 209 -4.69 -21.83 -21.96
CA GLY A 209 -5.46 -22.94 -21.37
C GLY A 209 -4.93 -23.49 -20.03
N LEU A 210 -3.89 -22.88 -19.45
CA LEU A 210 -3.37 -23.19 -18.10
C LEU A 210 -3.69 -22.10 -17.06
N GLU A 211 -4.13 -20.92 -17.51
CA GLU A 211 -4.37 -19.78 -16.66
C GLU A 211 -5.80 -19.74 -16.13
N LYS A 212 -5.94 -19.45 -14.84
CA LYS A 212 -7.23 -19.23 -14.21
C LYS A 212 -7.31 -17.86 -13.58
N TYR A 213 -8.34 -17.13 -13.96
CA TYR A 213 -8.67 -15.81 -13.43
C TYR A 213 -9.90 -15.91 -12.52
N SER A 214 -9.72 -15.61 -11.25
CA SER A 214 -10.75 -15.75 -10.20
C SER A 214 -10.33 -14.97 -8.96
N GLN A 215 -11.26 -14.69 -8.03
CA GLN A 215 -10.92 -14.03 -6.76
C GLN A 215 -9.82 -14.76 -5.96
N SER A 216 -9.68 -16.07 -6.17
CA SER A 216 -8.64 -16.90 -5.57
C SER A 216 -7.49 -17.18 -6.54
N SER A 217 -7.17 -16.25 -7.45
CA SER A 217 -6.05 -16.38 -8.37
C SER A 217 -5.02 -15.27 -8.20
N LEU A 218 -3.75 -15.65 -8.26
CA LEU A 218 -2.60 -14.76 -8.23
C LEU A 218 -1.66 -15.07 -9.39
N CYS A 219 -0.80 -14.11 -9.71
CA CYS A 219 0.28 -14.23 -10.66
C CYS A 219 1.47 -14.96 -10.04
N PHE A 220 1.94 -16.00 -10.71
CA PHE A 220 3.17 -16.71 -10.39
C PHE A 220 4.09 -16.72 -11.61
N MET A 221 5.40 -16.59 -11.39
CA MET A 221 6.36 -16.73 -12.48
C MET A 221 6.49 -18.21 -12.82
N SER A 222 6.33 -18.57 -14.09
CA SER A 222 6.31 -19.97 -14.51
C SER A 222 6.58 -20.13 -16.01
N ASN A 223 7.07 -21.30 -16.39
CA ASN A 223 7.25 -21.73 -17.77
C ASN A 223 6.51 -23.04 -18.05
N LEU A 224 5.38 -23.30 -17.37
CA LEU A 224 4.66 -24.55 -17.56
C LEU A 224 4.10 -24.68 -18.97
N THR A 225 4.20 -25.88 -19.53
CA THR A 225 3.62 -26.24 -20.83
C THR A 225 2.93 -27.62 -20.77
N MET A 226 1.97 -27.82 -21.68
CA MET A 226 1.37 -29.15 -21.92
C MET A 226 2.21 -30.02 -22.88
N SER A 227 3.13 -29.41 -23.66
CA SER A 227 3.96 -30.08 -24.66
C SER A 227 5.43 -30.02 -24.26
N GLY A 228 6.08 -31.20 -24.19
CA GLY A 228 7.48 -31.32 -23.77
C GLY A 228 8.54 -30.80 -24.76
N ASN A 229 8.14 -30.36 -25.96
CA ASN A 229 9.06 -29.87 -27.00
C ASN A 229 9.24 -28.34 -27.01
N ASP A 230 8.43 -27.59 -26.28
CA ASP A 230 8.47 -26.12 -26.30
C ASP A 230 9.16 -25.58 -25.04
N PHE A 231 10.30 -24.92 -25.22
CA PHE A 231 10.88 -24.07 -24.17
C PHE A 231 9.99 -22.83 -24.00
N ALA A 232 9.01 -22.90 -23.11
CA ALA A 232 8.26 -21.70 -22.74
C ALA A 232 9.18 -20.72 -21.99
N PRO A 233 9.09 -19.41 -22.29
CA PRO A 233 9.76 -18.39 -21.51
C PRO A 233 9.19 -18.38 -20.08
N LEU A 234 10.03 -17.99 -19.11
CA LEU A 234 9.58 -17.76 -17.74
C LEU A 234 8.79 -16.45 -17.69
N GLU A 235 7.47 -16.56 -17.54
CA GLU A 235 6.54 -15.43 -17.57
C GLU A 235 5.53 -15.50 -16.42
N GLY A 236 4.86 -14.39 -16.15
CA GLY A 236 3.76 -14.33 -15.20
C GLY A 236 2.56 -15.14 -15.70
N MET A 237 2.02 -15.99 -14.84
CA MET A 237 0.88 -16.85 -15.11
C MET A 237 -0.13 -16.75 -13.97
N CYS A 238 -1.41 -16.51 -14.29
CA CYS A 238 -2.47 -16.47 -13.29
C CYS A 238 -2.89 -17.89 -12.88
N LEU A 239 -2.56 -18.31 -11.66
CA LEU A 239 -2.89 -19.62 -11.11
C LEU A 239 -3.79 -19.47 -9.89
N GLN A 240 -4.64 -20.47 -9.66
CA GLN A 240 -5.41 -20.50 -8.42
C GLN A 240 -4.48 -20.73 -7.24
N HIS A 241 -4.77 -20.06 -6.13
CA HIS A 241 -4.05 -20.20 -4.88
C HIS A 241 -5.03 -20.40 -3.73
N ARG A 242 -4.54 -21.02 -2.66
CA ARG A 242 -5.17 -21.01 -1.34
C ARG A 242 -4.09 -21.03 -0.27
N CYS A 243 -4.46 -20.58 0.91
CA CYS A 243 -3.59 -20.60 2.08
C CYS A 243 -4.32 -21.35 3.20
N ASP A 244 -3.60 -22.24 3.88
CA ASP A 244 -4.12 -22.86 5.10
C ASP A 244 -3.97 -21.92 6.32
N VAL A 245 -4.47 -22.37 7.47
CA VAL A 245 -4.37 -21.63 8.75
C VAL A 245 -2.93 -21.40 9.22
N LYS A 246 -1.96 -22.16 8.69
CA LYS A 246 -0.53 -22.00 8.98
C LYS A 246 0.17 -21.13 7.93
N GLN A 247 -0.57 -20.53 7.01
CA GLN A 247 -0.07 -19.76 5.87
C GLN A 247 0.81 -20.61 4.93
N THR A 248 0.54 -21.92 4.84
CA THR A 248 1.09 -22.75 3.76
C THR A 248 0.38 -22.38 2.47
N LEU A 249 1.17 -21.91 1.50
CA LEU A 249 0.67 -21.61 0.16
C LEU A 249 0.51 -22.89 -0.65
N GLU A 250 -0.66 -23.08 -1.24
CA GLU A 250 -0.91 -24.11 -2.25
C GLU A 250 -1.38 -23.46 -3.54
N VAL A 251 -0.92 -23.99 -4.67
CA VAL A 251 -1.33 -23.55 -6.01
C VAL A 251 -1.97 -24.69 -6.78
N LYS A 252 -2.80 -24.33 -7.75
CA LYS A 252 -3.47 -25.29 -8.63
C LYS A 252 -3.43 -24.82 -10.08
N VAL A 253 -3.03 -25.75 -10.96
CA VAL A 253 -3.02 -25.57 -12.42
C VAL A 253 -4.14 -26.41 -13.02
N GLU A 254 -5.12 -25.78 -13.67
CA GLU A 254 -6.27 -26.46 -14.29
C GLU A 254 -6.95 -27.50 -13.36
N SER A 255 -6.92 -28.77 -13.77
CA SER A 255 -7.51 -29.92 -13.07
C SER A 255 -6.52 -30.70 -12.22
N SER A 256 -5.28 -30.21 -12.07
CA SER A 256 -4.29 -30.83 -11.18
C SER A 256 -4.76 -30.82 -9.72
N ALA A 257 -4.12 -31.66 -8.89
CA ALA A 257 -4.26 -31.57 -7.44
C ALA A 257 -3.72 -30.21 -6.93
N TRP A 258 -4.13 -29.82 -5.72
CA TRP A 258 -3.46 -28.72 -5.02
C TRP A 258 -2.04 -29.12 -4.67
N ILE A 259 -1.08 -28.25 -4.96
CA ILE A 259 0.34 -28.51 -4.75
C ILE A 259 0.88 -27.44 -3.82
N VAL A 260 1.54 -27.88 -2.75
CA VAL A 260 2.24 -26.99 -1.83
C VAL A 260 3.33 -26.24 -2.59
N CYS A 261 3.37 -24.92 -2.44
CA CYS A 261 4.33 -24.02 -3.06
C CYS A 261 5.21 -23.39 -1.97
N PRO A 262 6.34 -24.03 -1.58
CA PRO A 262 7.20 -23.51 -0.52
C PRO A 262 7.82 -22.17 -0.92
N TYR A 263 7.79 -21.18 -0.02
CA TYR A 263 8.33 -19.85 -0.30
C TYR A 263 9.81 -19.90 -0.74
N GLY A 264 10.15 -19.14 -1.78
CA GLY A 264 11.49 -19.07 -2.36
C GLY A 264 11.95 -20.30 -3.16
N HIS A 265 11.07 -21.28 -3.39
CA HIS A 265 11.39 -22.50 -4.13
C HIS A 265 10.66 -22.58 -5.47
N THR A 266 11.01 -23.58 -6.27
CA THR A 266 10.29 -23.95 -7.49
C THR A 266 9.59 -25.28 -7.30
N ILE A 267 8.41 -25.44 -7.90
CA ILE A 267 7.66 -26.69 -7.87
C ILE A 267 7.35 -27.17 -9.29
N ASN A 268 7.32 -28.49 -9.45
CA ASN A 268 6.88 -29.13 -10.68
C ASN A 268 5.42 -29.58 -10.51
N VAL A 269 4.64 -29.52 -11.59
CA VAL A 269 3.22 -29.90 -11.58
C VAL A 269 3.08 -31.22 -12.33
N PRO A 270 2.59 -32.31 -11.69
CA PRO A 270 2.39 -33.59 -12.37
C PRO A 270 1.53 -33.45 -13.62
N GLY A 271 1.98 -34.02 -14.74
CA GLY A 271 1.30 -33.93 -16.04
C GLY A 271 1.68 -32.71 -16.88
N TYR A 272 2.55 -31.83 -16.38
CA TYR A 272 3.06 -30.66 -17.11
C TYR A 272 4.58 -30.67 -17.14
N HIS A 273 5.15 -30.02 -18.15
CA HIS A 273 6.58 -29.75 -18.24
C HIS A 273 6.88 -28.35 -17.71
N GLY A 274 8.08 -28.11 -17.17
CA GLY A 274 8.47 -26.83 -16.57
C GLY A 274 8.17 -26.77 -15.07
N TYR A 275 8.14 -25.54 -14.53
CA TYR A 275 7.97 -25.30 -13.10
C TYR A 275 7.19 -24.01 -12.82
N VAL A 276 6.71 -23.89 -11.58
CA VAL A 276 6.20 -22.64 -10.99
C VAL A 276 7.22 -22.16 -9.97
N LYS A 277 7.60 -20.89 -10.03
CA LYS A 277 8.42 -20.24 -9.01
C LYS A 277 7.50 -19.68 -7.92
N CYS A 278 7.65 -20.21 -6.71
CA CYS A 278 6.90 -19.75 -5.55
C CYS A 278 7.42 -18.38 -5.08
N PRO A 279 6.54 -17.51 -4.54
CA PRO A 279 6.94 -16.22 -4.00
C PRO A 279 7.99 -16.35 -2.90
N ASP A 280 8.86 -15.36 -2.74
CA ASP A 280 9.90 -15.38 -1.68
C ASP A 280 9.33 -15.17 -0.28
N SER A 281 8.11 -14.61 -0.18
CA SER A 281 7.47 -14.35 1.10
C SER A 281 5.95 -14.46 1.03
N LYS A 282 5.35 -14.63 2.21
CA LYS A 282 3.91 -14.80 2.43
C LYS A 282 3.11 -13.51 2.40
N GLU A 283 3.69 -12.33 2.65
CA GLU A 283 2.90 -11.12 2.94
C GLU A 283 1.91 -10.73 1.83
N ALA A 284 2.30 -10.92 0.56
CA ALA A 284 1.46 -10.57 -0.59
C ALA A 284 0.48 -11.66 -1.02
N VAL A 285 0.72 -12.92 -0.62
CA VAL A 285 0.02 -14.09 -1.17
C VAL A 285 -0.78 -14.89 -0.14
N CYS A 286 -0.39 -14.82 1.13
CA CYS A 286 -1.08 -15.39 2.28
C CYS A 286 -1.04 -14.38 3.44
N PRO A 287 -1.68 -13.20 3.31
CA PRO A 287 -1.71 -12.23 4.41
C PRO A 287 -2.35 -12.86 5.65
N LEU A 288 -1.88 -12.46 6.84
CA LEU A 288 -2.56 -12.81 8.08
C LEU A 288 -3.96 -12.21 8.00
N VAL A 289 -4.98 -13.07 7.95
CA VAL A 289 -6.34 -12.61 8.23
C VAL A 289 -6.33 -12.35 9.74
N GLU A 290 -6.33 -11.10 10.14
CA GLU A 290 -6.67 -10.78 11.52
C GLU A 290 -8.10 -11.28 11.73
N GLU A 291 -8.23 -12.35 12.53
CA GLU A 291 -9.53 -12.77 13.01
C GLU A 291 -10.12 -11.57 13.73
N THR A 292 -11.15 -10.98 13.14
CA THR A 292 -12.05 -10.10 13.87
C THR A 292 -12.63 -10.96 14.99
N VAL A 293 -12.10 -10.78 16.20
CA VAL A 293 -12.69 -11.37 17.39
C VAL A 293 -14.03 -10.67 17.56
N ASP A 294 -15.07 -11.29 17.00
CA ASP A 294 -16.45 -10.91 17.23
C ASP A 294 -16.73 -11.16 18.72
N MET A 295 -16.63 -10.09 19.51
CA MET A 295 -16.84 -10.11 20.95
C MET A 295 -18.34 -10.19 21.30
N THR A 296 -19.14 -10.87 20.47
CA THR A 296 -20.56 -11.15 20.71
C THR A 296 -20.79 -12.58 21.19
N THR A 297 -20.03 -13.07 22.18
CA THR A 297 -20.45 -14.24 22.97
C THR A 297 -19.73 -14.28 24.33
N VAL A 298 -20.06 -13.34 25.21
CA VAL A 298 -20.03 -13.60 26.66
C VAL A 298 -21.46 -13.50 27.16
N LYS A 299 -22.14 -14.66 27.20
CA LYS A 299 -23.35 -14.85 27.99
C LYS A 299 -22.93 -15.21 29.41
N ASP A 300 -23.08 -14.26 30.34
CA ASP A 300 -23.57 -14.53 31.70
C ASP A 300 -24.02 -13.18 32.31
N SER A 301 -25.31 -12.85 32.22
CA SER A 301 -26.33 -13.08 33.27
C SER A 301 -26.03 -12.31 34.57
N THR A 302 -26.61 -11.11 34.73
CA THR A 302 -27.50 -10.73 35.85
C THR A 302 -28.02 -9.28 35.65
N THR A 303 -29.26 -9.19 35.13
CA THR A 303 -30.40 -8.36 35.58
C THR A 303 -30.18 -6.91 36.09
N MET A 304 -30.62 -5.90 35.30
CA MET A 304 -31.70 -4.94 35.62
C MET A 304 -32.20 -4.26 34.32
N THR A 305 -33.53 -4.19 34.15
CA THR A 305 -34.30 -3.67 32.99
C THR A 305 -34.84 -2.23 33.26
N PRO A 306 -35.59 -1.57 32.34
CA PRO A 306 -35.12 -0.87 31.14
C PRO A 306 -35.70 0.56 31.00
N GLU A 307 -35.10 1.43 30.17
CA GLU A 307 -35.87 2.46 29.46
C GLU A 307 -35.62 2.36 27.95
N THR A 308 -36.73 2.24 27.25
CA THR A 308 -36.92 1.94 25.83
C THR A 308 -36.70 3.14 24.94
N THR A 309 -35.91 2.96 23.87
CA THR A 309 -36.22 3.54 22.56
C THR A 309 -35.78 2.58 21.46
N THR A 310 -36.75 2.00 20.76
CA THR A 310 -36.58 1.10 19.61
C THR A 310 -36.33 1.90 18.34
N TRP A 311 -35.32 1.51 17.56
CA TRP A 311 -35.30 1.68 16.11
C TRP A 311 -34.95 0.34 15.47
N THR A 312 -35.85 -0.15 14.63
CA THR A 312 -35.67 -1.33 13.79
C THR A 312 -35.05 -0.90 12.46
N GLU A 313 -33.84 -1.36 12.16
CA GLU A 313 -33.31 -1.36 10.79
C GLU A 313 -33.06 -2.80 10.35
N THR A 314 -33.94 -3.28 9.49
CA THR A 314 -33.66 -4.42 8.61
C THR A 314 -32.80 -3.94 7.46
N SER A 315 -31.60 -4.47 7.31
CA SER A 315 -30.84 -4.36 6.06
C SER A 315 -30.13 -5.66 5.73
N SER A 316 -30.42 -6.15 4.54
CA SER A 316 -29.81 -7.32 3.91
C SER A 316 -28.34 -7.05 3.60
N VAL A 317 -27.47 -7.91 4.09
CA VAL A 317 -26.02 -7.88 3.89
C VAL A 317 -25.69 -8.15 2.41
N ILE A 318 -25.11 -7.17 1.73
CA ILE A 318 -24.29 -7.41 0.53
C ILE A 318 -22.86 -7.06 0.90
N ASN A 319 -22.04 -8.09 1.00
CA ASN A 319 -20.67 -8.03 1.46
C ASN A 319 -19.76 -7.55 0.31
N VAL A 320 -19.19 -6.35 0.41
CA VAL A 320 -18.12 -5.88 -0.48
C VAL A 320 -16.96 -5.44 0.40
N SER A 321 -15.99 -6.33 0.57
CA SER A 321 -14.78 -6.12 1.36
C SER A 321 -13.80 -5.19 0.63
N HIS A 322 -13.25 -4.22 1.39
CA HIS A 322 -12.12 -3.31 1.12
C HIS A 322 -12.46 -1.85 0.75
N ILE A 323 -12.75 -1.03 1.76
CA ILE A 323 -12.47 0.42 1.72
C ILE A 323 -11.96 0.86 3.11
N SER A 324 -10.77 1.46 3.17
CA SER A 324 -10.20 2.08 4.37
C SER A 324 -10.78 3.49 4.55
N THR A 325 -11.23 3.83 5.75
CA THR A 325 -11.75 5.18 6.08
C THR A 325 -10.62 6.02 6.65
N ILE A 326 -10.14 7.05 5.93
CA ILE A 326 -9.02 7.85 6.43
C ILE A 326 -9.56 8.94 7.37
N HIS A 327 -9.29 8.79 8.66
CA HIS A 327 -9.57 9.83 9.66
C HIS A 327 -8.40 10.82 9.73
N ILE A 328 -8.56 12.02 9.16
CA ILE A 328 -7.63 13.14 9.36
C ILE A 328 -8.28 14.16 10.30
N GLN A 329 -7.86 14.20 11.55
CA GLN A 329 -8.33 15.24 12.46
C GLN A 329 -7.55 16.53 12.22
N THR A 330 -8.27 17.62 11.87
CA THR A 330 -7.66 18.94 11.72
C THR A 330 -7.91 19.79 12.96
N THR A 331 -6.90 20.51 13.40
CA THR A 331 -7.06 21.60 14.35
C THR A 331 -6.71 22.90 13.62
N LYS A 332 -7.72 23.67 13.20
CA LYS A 332 -7.51 25.00 12.64
C LYS A 332 -7.33 25.99 13.80
N GLN A 333 -6.14 26.57 13.95
CA GLN A 333 -5.92 27.73 14.84
C GLN A 333 -5.86 29.01 14.00
N GLU A 334 -6.94 29.80 14.01
CA GLU A 334 -6.95 31.17 13.46
C GLU A 334 -6.68 32.19 14.56
N LYS A 335 -5.83 33.17 14.25
CA LYS A 335 -5.46 34.27 15.15
C LYS A 335 -6.51 35.37 15.04
N ALA A 336 -7.29 35.63 16.09
CA ALA A 336 -8.18 36.79 16.12
C ALA A 336 -7.39 38.09 16.28
N LEU A 337 -7.66 39.07 15.42
CA LEU A 337 -7.48 40.47 15.78
C LEU A 337 -8.65 40.92 16.66
N SER A 338 -8.30 41.78 17.62
CA SER A 338 -9.12 42.27 18.73
C SER A 338 -10.50 42.79 18.34
N SER A 339 -11.57 42.15 18.82
CA SER A 339 -12.57 42.74 19.73
C SER A 339 -13.79 41.80 19.86
N GLY A 340 -14.04 41.36 21.10
CA GLY A 340 -15.34 40.93 21.62
C GLY A 340 -16.12 39.85 20.87
N CYS A 341 -15.82 38.58 21.08
CA CYS A 341 -16.79 37.48 20.99
C CYS A 341 -16.35 36.31 21.89
N THR A 342 -17.27 35.78 22.71
CA THR A 342 -17.05 34.64 23.60
C THR A 342 -16.76 33.36 22.81
N TRP A 343 -15.69 32.68 23.17
CA TRP A 343 -15.11 31.56 22.42
C TRP A 343 -15.79 30.22 22.73
N LYS A 344 -16.29 29.54 21.68
CA LYS A 344 -16.49 28.08 21.68
C LYS A 344 -15.36 27.48 20.84
N SER A 345 -14.55 26.60 21.43
CA SER A 345 -13.59 25.79 20.68
C SER A 345 -14.34 24.87 19.72
N GLN A 346 -14.25 25.10 18.41
CA GLN A 346 -14.74 24.15 17.43
C GLN A 346 -13.55 23.35 16.87
N LEU A 347 -13.40 22.12 17.35
CA LEU A 347 -12.65 21.07 16.66
C LEU A 347 -13.31 20.83 15.30
N HIS A 348 -12.60 21.07 14.21
CA HIS A 348 -13.06 20.72 12.87
C HIS A 348 -12.41 19.39 12.48
N THR A 349 -13.07 18.29 12.81
CA THR A 349 -12.71 16.97 12.30
C THR A 349 -13.04 16.92 10.80
N PHE A 350 -12.04 16.90 9.91
CA PHE A 350 -12.27 16.58 8.50
C PHE A 350 -12.17 15.06 8.33
N ILE A 351 -13.29 14.37 8.51
CA ILE A 351 -13.35 12.95 8.16
C ILE A 351 -13.40 12.87 6.63
N ILE A 352 -12.36 12.33 6.01
CA ILE A 352 -12.40 11.97 4.59
C ILE A 352 -13.13 10.62 4.52
N ILE A 353 -14.47 10.67 4.52
CA ILE A 353 -15.34 9.50 4.35
C ILE A 353 -15.47 9.22 2.86
N LEU A 354 -15.05 8.03 2.45
CA LEU A 354 -15.17 7.58 1.06
C LEU A 354 -16.16 6.39 1.01
N HIS A 355 -17.45 6.75 1.15
CA HIS A 355 -18.75 6.02 1.03
C HIS A 355 -18.81 4.55 1.48
N SER A 356 -19.68 4.14 2.40
CA SER A 356 -21.14 4.42 2.42
C SER A 356 -21.74 4.41 3.84
N THR A 357 -22.04 5.56 4.44
CA THR A 357 -23.33 5.93 5.08
C THR A 357 -23.22 7.37 5.57
N VAL A 358 -24.25 8.17 5.33
CA VAL A 358 -24.38 9.54 5.83
C VAL A 358 -24.90 9.49 7.26
N PHE A 359 -24.18 10.08 8.20
CA PHE A 359 -24.80 10.69 9.37
C PHE A 359 -24.28 12.12 9.50
N MET A 360 -25.23 13.05 9.53
CA MET A 360 -25.03 14.49 9.51
C MET A 360 -25.41 15.05 10.89
N PHE A 361 -24.82 16.22 11.21
CA PHE A 361 -25.17 17.19 12.28
C PHE A 361 -24.60 16.93 13.69
N TRP A 362 -24.14 17.94 14.47
CA TRP A 362 -24.18 19.41 14.42
C TRP A 362 -22.81 20.02 14.75
#